data_AF-A0A970Z1S4-F1
#
_entry.id   AF-A0A970Z1S4-F1
#
_cell.length_a   1.000
_cell.length_b   1.000
_cell.length_c   1.000
_cell.angle_alpha   90.00
_cell.angle_beta   90.00
_cell.angle_gamma   90.00
#
_symmetry.space_group_name_H-M   'P 1'
#
loop_
_entity.id
_entity.type
_entity.pdbx_description
1 polymer ?
#
loop_
_entity_poly.entity_id
_entity_poly.type
_entity_poly.pdbx_seq_one_letter_code
_entity_poly.pdbx_strand_id
1 'polypeptide(L)'
;MRISRVVLWCIFFSLLSEGVVRAQLSGPRPADGFVPGQEILNQPFSEADRKMFLEPPSLYNPETWFHFIGGNVSGPGITADLEAIKEAGIRGIQLFHGQFGGEWPGVAPQIKCLSEPWDGMIHHVASECRRLGLRFTMQNCPGWAMAGGPWILPENAMRHLVWSRTDVNGGVLQKITLPQPQPSDEPWRDYREVAVIAFPTPADDTGKPLVPRSVTSNLNHLPWAEILGNNGGVKIDLKGGEGPVWVEVSFDSETTLRTVEFPPVRSFNHSWCYEPDVTVTIQALLPGSEPEVAHIRMPQSNWQDNKPISVACAEVPAQKYRVTLENRHDMVLAYIRLFSGARLDNWESQAGWVLRSLLRRPYPEQSPQAWINPADVRILSKETDGKGNLEWKVPEGKWTVLRVGHVNTGKKNGPAPPEATGWECNKLSPEGAEAHFAGYIGRLTADGGAAENNLLQGMLLDSWECETQTWTEGMNLRFQELRG
;
A
#
# COMPACT_ATOMS: atom_id res chain seq x y z
N MET A 1 -35.28 4.76 1.25
CA MET A 1 -34.02 5.22 0.65
C MET A 1 -33.01 5.39 1.79
N ARG A 2 -32.11 4.40 1.98
CA ARG A 2 -31.27 4.27 3.18
C ARG A 2 -29.96 5.03 3.02
N ILE A 3 -29.87 6.22 3.62
CA ILE A 3 -28.59 6.85 3.96
C ILE A 3 -28.34 6.50 5.43
N SER A 4 -27.65 5.38 5.69
CA SER A 4 -27.08 5.10 7.01
C SER A 4 -26.06 3.97 6.88
N ARG A 5 -24.77 4.33 6.97
CA ARG A 5 -23.64 3.48 7.38
C ARG A 5 -22.27 4.17 7.36
N VAL A 6 -22.14 5.38 6.82
CA VAL A 6 -20.85 6.12 6.80
C VAL A 6 -20.61 6.97 8.06
N VAL A 7 -21.66 7.42 8.76
CA VAL A 7 -21.52 8.30 9.94
C VAL A 7 -21.19 7.55 11.25
N LEU A 8 -21.32 6.22 11.28
CA LEU A 8 -21.12 5.45 12.51
C LEU A 8 -19.65 5.15 12.86
N TRP A 9 -18.72 5.36 11.92
CA TRP A 9 -17.28 5.07 12.15
C TRP A 9 -16.54 6.19 12.89
N CYS A 10 -16.97 7.45 12.77
CA CYS A 10 -16.34 8.56 13.50
C CYS A 10 -16.69 8.59 15.00
N ILE A 11 -17.79 7.94 15.40
CA ILE A 11 -18.24 7.92 16.81
C ILE A 11 -17.50 6.85 17.63
N PHE A 12 -17.07 5.75 17.00
CA PHE A 12 -16.40 4.64 17.71
C PHE A 12 -14.97 4.97 18.18
N PHE A 13 -14.27 5.91 17.53
CA PHE A 13 -12.97 6.39 18.01
C PHE A 13 -13.07 7.22 19.30
N SER A 14 -14.25 7.75 19.63
CA SER A 14 -14.47 8.54 20.84
C SER A 14 -14.69 7.68 22.10
N LEU A 15 -15.02 6.39 21.94
CA LEU A 15 -15.42 5.51 23.06
C LEU A 15 -14.33 4.50 23.50
N LEU A 16 -13.21 4.38 22.77
CA LEU A 16 -12.09 3.50 23.13
C LEU A 16 -10.88 4.26 23.71
N SER A 17 -10.99 5.57 23.92
CA SER A 17 -9.92 6.41 24.48
C SER A 17 -10.07 6.71 25.98
N GLU A 18 -10.99 6.05 26.69
CA GLU A 18 -11.20 6.30 28.13
C GLU A 18 -9.99 5.94 29.04
N GLY A 19 -8.93 5.35 28.49
CA GLY A 19 -7.69 5.03 29.22
C GLY A 19 -6.45 5.86 28.87
N VAL A 20 -6.50 6.75 27.87
CA VAL A 20 -5.32 7.53 27.46
C VAL A 20 -5.34 8.88 28.17
N VAL A 21 -4.24 9.18 28.88
CA VAL A 21 -3.97 10.40 29.64
C VAL A 21 -4.59 11.62 28.95
N ARG A 22 -5.68 12.14 29.51
CA ARG A 22 -6.15 13.50 29.19
C ARG A 22 -5.09 14.46 29.69
N ALA A 23 -4.12 14.78 28.84
CA ALA A 23 -3.37 16.01 28.97
C ALA A 23 -4.43 17.14 28.88
N GLN A 24 -4.78 17.72 30.03
CA GLN A 24 -5.55 18.94 30.06
C GLN A 24 -4.71 20.00 29.34
N LEU A 25 -5.02 20.26 28.07
CA LEU A 25 -4.53 21.41 27.33
C LEU A 25 -5.12 22.67 27.99
N SER A 26 -4.52 23.10 29.10
CA SER A 26 -4.87 24.33 29.81
C SER A 26 -4.15 25.51 29.16
N GLY A 27 -4.64 25.90 27.99
CA GLY A 27 -4.33 27.17 27.35
C GLY A 27 -5.62 27.81 26.85
N PRO A 28 -5.73 29.15 26.79
CA PRO A 28 -6.90 29.79 26.22
C PRO A 28 -7.06 29.33 24.76
N ARG A 29 -8.19 28.68 24.45
CA ARG A 29 -8.57 28.42 23.07
C ARG A 29 -8.78 29.79 22.40
N PRO A 30 -8.32 30.00 21.15
CA PRO A 30 -8.69 31.21 20.42
C PRO A 30 -10.22 31.36 20.44
N ALA A 31 -10.68 32.59 20.70
CA ALA A 31 -12.09 32.91 20.94
C ALA A 31 -13.00 32.50 19.78
N ASP A 32 -12.44 32.42 18.58
CA ASP A 32 -13.09 31.95 17.37
C ASP A 32 -12.42 30.62 16.97
N GLY A 33 -13.19 29.52 16.98
CA GLY A 33 -12.68 28.22 16.54
C GLY A 33 -12.09 28.27 15.12
N PHE A 34 -11.15 27.37 14.79
CA PHE A 34 -10.52 27.36 13.45
C PHE A 34 -11.44 26.87 12.32
N VAL A 35 -12.60 26.30 12.67
CA VAL A 35 -13.68 25.95 11.76
C VAL A 35 -15.00 26.46 12.35
N PRO A 36 -15.99 26.80 11.52
CA PRO A 36 -17.32 27.16 12.01
C PRO A 36 -17.90 26.07 12.90
N GLY A 37 -18.60 26.46 13.96
CA GLY A 37 -19.32 25.51 14.81
C GLY A 37 -20.41 24.77 14.03
N GLN A 38 -20.67 23.52 14.39
CA GLN A 38 -21.68 22.69 13.71
C GLN A 38 -23.09 23.31 13.75
N GLU A 39 -23.41 24.03 14.82
CA GLU A 39 -24.67 24.76 14.96
C GLU A 39 -24.83 25.84 13.88
N ILE A 40 -23.77 26.61 13.62
CA ILE A 40 -23.73 27.63 12.55
C ILE A 40 -23.89 26.97 11.18
N LEU A 41 -23.26 25.82 10.94
CA LEU A 41 -23.36 25.10 9.67
C LEU A 41 -24.76 24.51 9.41
N ASN A 42 -25.51 24.21 10.46
CA ASN A 42 -26.82 23.56 10.37
C ASN A 42 -28.00 24.55 10.43
N GLN A 43 -27.75 25.85 10.66
CA GLN A 43 -28.80 26.84 10.74
C GLN A 43 -29.43 27.12 9.36
N PRO A 44 -30.74 27.41 9.26
CA PRO A 44 -31.35 27.85 8.01
C PRO A 44 -30.74 29.17 7.52
N PHE A 45 -30.65 29.32 6.20
CA PHE A 45 -30.17 30.56 5.59
C PHE A 45 -31.08 31.74 5.96
N SER A 46 -30.44 32.86 6.32
CA SER A 46 -31.06 34.04 6.88
C SER A 46 -30.48 35.32 6.28
N GLU A 47 -31.00 36.48 6.68
CA GLU A 47 -30.43 37.78 6.28
C GLU A 47 -29.00 37.98 6.81
N ALA A 48 -28.66 37.36 7.95
CA ALA A 48 -27.31 37.38 8.48
C ALA A 48 -26.32 36.68 7.53
N ASP A 49 -26.74 35.61 6.87
CA ASP A 49 -25.91 34.90 5.89
C ASP A 49 -25.71 35.71 4.61
N ARG A 50 -26.70 36.50 4.18
CA ARG A 50 -26.52 37.47 3.07
C ARG A 50 -25.46 38.51 3.40
N LYS A 51 -25.49 39.05 4.62
CA LYS A 51 -24.49 40.02 5.08
C LYS A 51 -23.11 39.37 5.17
N MET A 52 -23.02 38.17 5.74
CA MET A 52 -21.79 37.39 5.85
C MET A 52 -21.22 37.02 4.47
N PHE A 53 -22.05 36.80 3.45
CA PHE A 53 -21.59 36.54 2.09
C PHE A 53 -20.91 37.75 1.44
N LEU A 54 -21.40 38.96 1.72
CA LEU A 54 -20.81 40.20 1.21
C LEU A 54 -19.54 40.59 1.98
N GLU A 55 -19.50 40.31 3.28
CA GLU A 55 -18.39 40.62 4.19
C GLU A 55 -18.03 39.39 5.03
N PRO A 56 -17.36 38.38 4.44
CA PRO A 56 -17.06 37.14 5.13
C PRO A 56 -16.03 37.37 6.25
N PRO A 57 -16.27 36.83 7.47
CA PRO A 57 -15.27 36.78 8.51
C PRO A 57 -14.00 36.06 8.04
N SER A 58 -12.84 36.44 8.58
CA SER A 58 -11.54 35.84 8.23
C SER A 58 -11.47 34.32 8.45
N LEU A 59 -12.34 33.77 9.29
CA LEU A 59 -12.54 32.33 9.47
C LEU A 59 -12.80 31.59 8.15
N TYR A 60 -13.46 32.23 7.19
CA TYR A 60 -13.84 31.65 5.91
C TYR A 60 -12.83 31.89 4.79
N ASN A 61 -11.76 32.64 5.06
CA ASN A 61 -10.72 32.88 4.08
C ASN A 61 -9.94 31.59 3.79
N PRO A 62 -9.32 31.46 2.60
CA PRO A 62 -8.51 30.29 2.29
C PRO A 62 -7.23 30.23 3.13
N GLU A 63 -6.67 29.03 3.25
CA GLU A 63 -5.30 28.77 3.69
C GLU A 63 -4.43 28.42 2.47
N THR A 64 -3.11 28.49 2.58
CA THR A 64 -2.19 28.13 1.51
C THR A 64 -1.13 27.12 1.95
N TRP A 65 -0.64 26.31 1.02
CA TRP A 65 0.55 25.49 1.24
C TRP A 65 1.81 26.35 1.24
N PHE A 66 2.68 26.14 2.22
CA PHE A 66 3.92 26.89 2.40
C PHE A 66 5.10 25.92 2.42
N HIS A 67 5.76 25.77 1.26
CA HIS A 67 6.77 24.75 1.04
C HIS A 67 8.19 25.27 1.25
N PHE A 68 8.92 24.68 2.19
CA PHE A 68 10.36 24.84 2.30
C PHE A 68 11.08 23.78 1.49
N ILE A 69 11.79 24.20 0.45
CA ILE A 69 12.38 23.31 -0.53
C ILE A 69 13.90 23.28 -0.40
N GLY A 70 14.47 22.09 -0.17
CA GLY A 70 15.91 21.88 -0.23
C GLY A 70 16.71 22.57 0.86
N GLY A 71 16.08 22.96 1.98
CA GLY A 71 16.76 23.75 3.03
C GLY A 71 17.10 25.19 2.60
N ASN A 72 16.60 25.66 1.46
CA ASN A 72 16.73 27.03 0.96
C ASN A 72 15.80 27.97 1.75
N VAL A 73 16.13 28.24 3.01
CA VAL A 73 15.26 28.97 3.95
C VAL A 73 16.01 30.13 4.58
N SER A 74 15.35 31.28 4.74
CA SER A 74 15.90 32.43 5.47
C SER A 74 14.82 33.11 6.32
N GLY A 75 15.18 33.61 7.50
CA GLY A 75 14.28 34.36 8.39
C GLY A 75 13.64 35.58 7.71
N PRO A 76 14.42 36.46 7.04
CA PRO A 76 13.84 37.61 6.32
C PRO A 76 12.86 37.21 5.21
N GLY A 77 13.16 36.14 4.46
CA GLY A 77 12.26 35.61 3.44
C GLY A 77 10.95 35.09 4.04
N ILE A 78 11.02 34.34 5.14
CA ILE A 78 9.84 33.86 5.87
C ILE A 78 8.94 35.02 6.30
N THR A 79 9.52 36.07 6.89
CA THR A 79 8.74 37.25 7.32
C THR A 79 8.07 37.92 6.12
N ALA A 80 8.80 38.16 5.04
CA ALA A 80 8.26 38.79 3.84
C ALA A 80 7.12 37.97 3.21
N ASP A 81 7.28 36.65 3.12
CA ASP A 81 6.27 35.75 2.56
C ASP A 81 5.00 35.72 3.43
N LEU A 82 5.14 35.63 4.75
CA LEU A 82 3.99 35.62 5.67
C LEU A 82 3.25 36.97 5.69
N GLU A 83 3.96 38.08 5.58
CA GLU A 83 3.34 39.41 5.43
C GLU A 83 2.56 39.52 4.11
N ALA A 84 3.13 39.05 3.00
CA ALA A 84 2.44 39.01 1.70
C ALA A 84 1.20 38.10 1.73
N ILE A 85 1.28 36.93 2.38
CA ILE A 85 0.15 36.02 2.58
C ILE A 85 -0.97 36.72 3.37
N LYS A 86 -0.63 37.44 4.43
CA LYS A 86 -1.59 38.20 5.23
C LYS A 86 -2.24 39.33 4.42
N GLU A 87 -1.45 40.08 3.66
CA GLU A 87 -1.92 41.18 2.80
C GLU A 87 -2.88 40.66 1.71
N ALA A 88 -2.61 39.48 1.15
CA ALA A 88 -3.47 38.82 0.17
C ALA A 88 -4.81 38.31 0.76
N GLY A 89 -5.05 38.46 2.06
CA GLY A 89 -6.28 38.03 2.74
C GLY A 89 -6.33 36.53 3.05
N ILE A 90 -5.23 35.79 2.93
CA ILE A 90 -5.14 34.38 3.34
C ILE A 90 -5.10 34.31 4.87
N ARG A 91 -5.82 33.36 5.48
CA ARG A 91 -5.93 33.25 6.94
C ARG A 91 -4.86 32.38 7.60
N GLY A 92 -4.10 31.62 6.83
CA GLY A 92 -3.16 30.66 7.40
C GLY A 92 -2.36 29.89 6.37
N ILE A 93 -1.40 29.12 6.90
CA ILE A 93 -0.48 28.31 6.13
C ILE A 93 -0.50 26.85 6.60
N GLN A 94 -0.15 25.97 5.67
CA GLN A 94 0.14 24.56 5.89
C GLN A 94 1.57 24.32 5.45
N LEU A 95 2.49 24.23 6.41
CA LEU A 95 3.91 24.12 6.14
C LEU A 95 4.29 22.69 5.75
N PHE A 96 4.97 22.58 4.62
CA PHE A 96 5.64 21.38 4.15
C PHE A 96 7.13 21.62 4.07
N HIS A 97 7.90 20.54 4.16
CA HIS A 97 9.32 20.57 3.83
C HIS A 97 9.62 19.46 2.84
N GLY A 98 10.09 19.79 1.64
CA GLY A 98 10.40 18.81 0.60
C GLY A 98 11.82 18.94 0.10
N GLN A 99 12.33 17.87 -0.50
CA GLN A 99 13.62 17.88 -1.21
C GLN A 99 13.42 17.70 -2.70
N PHE A 100 13.46 18.81 -3.45
CA PHE A 100 13.57 18.83 -4.90
C PHE A 100 14.26 20.10 -5.38
N GLY A 101 14.72 20.15 -6.64
CA GLY A 101 15.47 21.28 -7.17
C GLY A 101 16.92 21.35 -6.66
N GLY A 102 17.55 22.52 -6.77
CA GLY A 102 18.94 22.77 -6.39
C GLY A 102 19.09 23.93 -5.40
N GLU A 103 20.34 24.35 -5.16
CA GLU A 103 20.66 25.49 -4.31
C GLU A 103 20.10 26.80 -4.88
N TRP A 104 19.53 27.65 -4.02
CA TRP A 104 19.06 28.97 -4.40
C TRP A 104 20.08 30.05 -4.01
N PRO A 105 20.30 31.08 -4.83
CA PRO A 105 21.24 32.16 -4.49
C PRO A 105 20.87 32.87 -3.19
N GLY A 106 21.86 33.15 -2.34
CA GLY A 106 21.69 33.96 -1.13
C GLY A 106 21.16 33.22 0.11
N VAL A 107 20.95 31.90 0.03
CA VAL A 107 20.46 31.07 1.16
C VAL A 107 21.42 29.92 1.48
N ALA A 108 22.71 30.11 1.21
CA ALA A 108 23.78 29.19 1.59
C ALA A 108 24.41 29.56 2.95
N PRO A 109 24.79 28.58 3.79
CA PRO A 109 24.55 27.14 3.61
C PRO A 109 23.07 26.78 3.82
N GLN A 110 22.60 25.75 3.10
CA GLN A 110 21.24 25.23 3.28
C GLN A 110 21.04 24.71 4.71
N ILE A 111 19.84 24.95 5.26
CA ILE A 111 19.48 24.52 6.60
C ILE A 111 19.00 23.07 6.55
N LYS A 112 19.74 22.17 7.22
CA LYS A 112 19.41 20.76 7.29
C LYS A 112 18.14 20.52 8.08
N CYS A 113 17.22 19.72 7.54
CA CYS A 113 16.00 19.35 8.24
C CYS A 113 16.34 18.64 9.57
N LEU A 114 15.50 18.84 10.59
CA LEU A 114 15.65 18.29 11.95
C LEU A 114 16.86 18.82 12.77
N SER A 115 17.62 19.77 12.23
CA SER A 115 18.70 20.43 12.97
C SER A 115 18.18 21.54 13.90
N GLU A 116 19.00 21.98 14.86
CA GLU A 116 18.65 23.11 15.72
C GLU A 116 18.38 24.41 14.92
N PRO A 117 19.17 24.78 13.90
CA PRO A 117 18.82 25.92 13.03
C PRO A 117 17.48 25.76 12.30
N TRP A 118 17.11 24.53 11.93
CA TRP A 118 15.81 24.23 11.34
C TRP A 118 14.68 24.46 12.33
N ASP A 119 14.82 23.93 13.54
CA ASP A 119 13.86 24.13 14.62
C ASP A 119 13.72 25.64 14.95
N GLY A 120 14.82 26.40 14.85
CA GLY A 120 14.80 27.87 14.92
C GLY A 120 13.96 28.53 13.82
N MET A 121 14.02 28.04 12.57
CA MET A 121 13.16 28.53 11.48
C MET A 121 11.69 28.17 11.69
N ILE A 122 11.39 26.99 12.23
CA ILE A 122 10.01 26.60 12.59
C ILE A 122 9.47 27.54 13.67
N HIS A 123 10.28 27.84 14.69
CA HIS A 123 9.91 28.81 15.72
C HIS A 123 9.65 30.22 15.16
N HIS A 124 10.49 30.65 14.20
CA HIS A 124 10.30 31.94 13.50
C HIS A 124 8.97 31.97 12.73
N VAL A 125 8.66 30.94 11.93
CA VAL A 125 7.36 30.80 11.24
C VAL A 125 6.21 30.89 12.22
N ALA A 126 6.28 30.14 13.33
CA ALA A 126 5.19 30.09 14.29
C ALA A 126 4.98 31.43 15.00
N SER A 127 6.06 32.12 15.35
CA SER A 127 6.05 33.46 15.96
C SER A 127 5.47 34.51 15.02
N GLU A 128 5.85 34.48 13.74
CA GLU A 128 5.33 35.39 12.72
C GLU A 128 3.85 35.11 12.41
N CYS A 129 3.44 33.84 12.34
CA CYS A 129 2.03 33.49 12.20
C CYS A 129 1.21 34.04 13.37
N ARG A 130 1.70 33.89 14.61
CA ARG A 130 1.06 34.49 15.80
C ARG A 130 0.98 36.02 15.69
N ARG A 131 2.08 36.69 15.28
CA ARG A 131 2.12 38.16 15.11
C ARG A 131 1.10 38.65 14.10
N LEU A 132 0.93 37.93 12.99
CA LEU A 132 0.06 38.33 11.88
C LEU A 132 -1.40 37.82 12.03
N GLY A 133 -1.67 37.01 13.05
CA GLY A 133 -2.96 36.34 13.23
C GLY A 133 -3.25 35.34 12.13
N LEU A 134 -2.21 34.66 11.62
CA LEU A 134 -2.31 33.57 10.66
C LEU A 134 -2.39 32.24 11.41
N ARG A 135 -3.21 31.32 10.90
CA ARG A 135 -3.24 29.94 11.36
C ARG A 135 -1.99 29.20 10.90
N PHE A 136 -1.34 28.48 11.80
CA PHE A 136 -0.19 27.65 11.51
C PHE A 136 -0.50 26.16 11.66
N THR A 137 -0.41 25.43 10.55
CA THR A 137 -0.52 23.97 10.46
C THR A 137 0.75 23.42 9.83
N MET A 138 1.15 22.20 10.19
CA MET A 138 2.31 21.52 9.60
C MET A 138 1.94 20.13 9.09
N GLN A 139 2.54 19.71 7.97
CA GLN A 139 2.58 18.30 7.59
C GLN A 139 3.22 17.47 8.71
N ASN A 140 2.71 16.27 8.95
CA ASN A 140 3.12 15.40 10.06
C ASN A 140 4.49 14.71 9.88
N CYS A 141 5.19 14.91 8.76
CA CYS A 141 6.54 14.38 8.52
C CYS A 141 7.33 15.29 7.56
N PRO A 142 8.67 15.15 7.50
CA PRO A 142 9.47 15.66 6.39
C PRO A 142 9.02 15.01 5.06
N GLY A 143 9.07 15.76 3.97
CA GLY A 143 8.41 15.44 2.71
C GLY A 143 6.96 15.92 2.69
N TRP A 144 6.16 15.32 1.79
CA TRP A 144 4.72 15.51 1.78
C TRP A 144 3.95 14.24 2.13
N ALA A 145 4.55 13.04 2.03
CA ALA A 145 3.85 11.80 2.35
C ALA A 145 4.76 10.76 3.03
N MET A 146 4.32 10.00 4.04
CA MET A 146 3.08 10.24 4.80
C MET A 146 3.28 10.20 6.31
N ALA A 147 4.00 9.25 6.88
CA ALA A 147 4.26 9.23 8.33
C ALA A 147 5.53 8.43 8.63
N GLY A 148 6.64 8.91 8.10
CA GLY A 148 7.95 8.30 8.30
C GLY A 148 9.02 9.31 8.69
N GLY A 149 10.15 8.77 9.15
CA GLY A 149 11.32 9.54 9.52
C GLY A 149 12.41 8.66 10.14
N PRO A 150 13.63 9.20 10.34
CA PRO A 150 14.79 8.44 10.83
C PRO A 150 14.62 7.88 12.24
N TRP A 151 13.64 8.38 13.00
CA TRP A 151 13.30 7.90 14.35
C TRP A 151 12.44 6.62 14.36
N ILE A 152 11.87 6.20 13.22
CA ILE A 152 11.08 4.98 13.15
C ILE A 152 12.00 3.75 13.13
N LEU A 153 12.01 3.02 14.23
CA LEU A 153 12.71 1.74 14.34
C LEU A 153 12.05 0.66 13.47
N PRO A 154 12.79 -0.37 12.98
CA PRO A 154 12.24 -1.44 12.15
C PRO A 154 10.99 -2.12 12.74
N GLU A 155 10.95 -2.33 14.06
CA GLU A 155 9.82 -2.90 14.79
C GLU A 155 8.54 -2.06 14.69
N ASN A 156 8.69 -0.74 14.58
CA ASN A 156 7.61 0.24 14.51
C ASN A 156 7.27 0.65 13.07
N ALA A 157 7.89 0.02 12.06
CA ALA A 157 7.65 0.30 10.66
C ALA A 157 6.47 -0.50 10.10
N MET A 158 5.91 -0.06 8.96
CA MET A 158 4.93 -0.83 8.18
C MET A 158 5.43 -2.26 7.92
N ARG A 159 4.53 -3.25 8.01
CA ARG A 159 4.91 -4.66 7.83
C ARG A 159 4.08 -5.42 6.80
N HIS A 160 4.75 -6.31 6.08
CA HIS A 160 4.13 -7.30 5.22
C HIS A 160 4.39 -8.71 5.72
N LEU A 161 3.37 -9.58 5.62
CA LEU A 161 3.59 -11.02 5.67
C LEU A 161 4.59 -11.44 4.58
N VAL A 162 5.37 -12.48 4.79
CA VAL A 162 6.21 -13.13 3.78
C VAL A 162 6.16 -14.64 4.04
N TRP A 163 6.33 -15.43 2.99
CA TRP A 163 6.38 -16.88 3.14
C TRP A 163 7.43 -17.53 2.23
N SER A 164 7.86 -18.71 2.63
CA SER A 164 8.59 -19.64 1.77
C SER A 164 7.81 -20.96 1.69
N ARG A 165 8.01 -21.68 0.59
CA ARG A 165 7.36 -22.97 0.32
C ARG A 165 8.39 -24.09 0.29
N THR A 166 8.05 -25.22 0.89
CA THR A 166 8.81 -26.48 0.75
C THR A 166 7.84 -27.64 0.60
N ASP A 167 7.98 -28.41 -0.47
CA ASP A 167 7.18 -29.61 -0.71
C ASP A 167 7.94 -30.84 -0.21
N VAL A 168 7.25 -31.70 0.53
CA VAL A 168 7.80 -32.90 1.17
C VAL A 168 6.96 -34.14 0.89
N ASN A 169 7.60 -35.30 0.91
CA ASN A 169 6.92 -36.58 0.84
C ASN A 169 6.63 -37.11 2.25
N GLY A 170 5.43 -37.66 2.40
CA GLY A 170 4.86 -38.27 3.58
C GLY A 170 5.39 -39.67 3.91
N GLY A 171 4.86 -40.23 5.00
CA GLY A 171 5.18 -41.60 5.45
C GLY A 171 6.54 -41.74 6.13
N VAL A 172 7.29 -40.65 6.26
CA VAL A 172 8.66 -40.63 6.76
C VAL A 172 8.89 -39.48 7.74
N LEU A 173 9.89 -39.65 8.61
CA LEU A 173 10.42 -38.54 9.41
C LEU A 173 11.24 -37.62 8.50
N GLN A 174 10.80 -36.37 8.37
CA GLN A 174 11.55 -35.33 7.67
C GLN A 174 12.37 -34.53 8.67
N LYS A 175 13.65 -34.31 8.34
CA LYS A 175 14.57 -33.40 9.04
C LYS A 175 15.11 -32.42 8.00
N ILE A 176 14.46 -31.27 7.87
CA ILE A 176 14.73 -30.30 6.81
C ILE A 176 14.92 -28.90 7.38
N THR A 177 15.78 -28.11 6.75
CA THR A 177 15.90 -26.68 7.04
C THR A 177 15.01 -25.92 6.08
N LEU A 178 13.93 -25.34 6.60
CA LEU A 178 12.99 -24.53 5.83
C LEU A 178 13.66 -23.19 5.44
N PRO A 179 13.64 -22.82 4.15
CA PRO A 179 14.24 -21.57 3.71
C PRO A 179 13.58 -20.38 4.41
N GLN A 180 14.37 -19.37 4.79
CA GLN A 180 13.82 -18.14 5.32
C GLN A 180 13.02 -17.41 4.22
N PRO A 181 11.78 -16.97 4.48
CA PRO A 181 10.98 -16.21 3.53
C PRO A 181 11.68 -14.96 3.01
N GLN A 182 11.53 -14.64 1.73
CA GLN A 182 12.13 -13.44 1.14
C GLN A 182 11.06 -12.38 0.79
N PRO A 183 11.40 -11.08 0.79
CA PRO A 183 12.69 -10.50 1.16
C PRO A 183 12.91 -10.44 2.68
N SER A 184 14.06 -10.91 3.18
CA SER A 184 14.41 -10.86 4.61
C SER A 184 15.91 -10.85 4.92
N ASP A 185 16.76 -10.87 3.88
CA ASP A 185 18.21 -11.00 4.07
C ASP A 185 18.83 -9.77 4.74
N GLU A 186 18.28 -8.58 4.49
CA GLU A 186 18.82 -7.36 5.06
C GLU A 186 18.39 -7.17 6.53
N PRO A 187 19.29 -6.81 7.47
CA PRO A 187 18.94 -6.69 8.89
C PRO A 187 17.76 -5.74 9.18
N TRP A 188 17.60 -4.68 8.39
CA TRP A 188 16.51 -3.71 8.54
C TRP A 188 15.13 -4.26 8.14
N ARG A 189 15.07 -5.41 7.47
CA ARG A 189 13.82 -6.14 7.23
C ARG A 189 13.22 -6.67 8.53
N ASP A 190 14.04 -6.88 9.56
CA ASP A 190 13.61 -7.32 10.89
C ASP A 190 12.62 -8.50 10.78
N TYR A 191 13.04 -9.57 10.11
CA TYR A 191 12.17 -10.73 9.92
C TYR A 191 11.77 -11.35 11.25
N ARG A 192 10.46 -11.60 11.40
CA ARG A 192 9.90 -12.32 12.55
C ARG A 192 8.97 -13.41 12.07
N GLU A 193 9.09 -14.58 12.68
CA GLU A 193 8.27 -15.74 12.34
C GLU A 193 6.85 -15.58 12.92
N VAL A 194 5.85 -15.93 12.12
CA VAL A 194 4.44 -15.96 12.54
C VAL A 194 4.05 -17.40 12.85
N ALA A 195 4.25 -18.29 11.88
CA ALA A 195 3.94 -19.70 12.01
C ALA A 195 4.64 -20.53 10.94
N VAL A 196 4.84 -21.80 11.25
CA VAL A 196 5.06 -22.83 10.23
C VAL A 196 3.78 -23.63 10.11
N ILE A 197 3.24 -23.72 8.90
CA ILE A 197 2.02 -24.48 8.61
C ILE A 197 2.29 -25.52 7.53
N ALA A 198 1.56 -26.63 7.57
CA ALA A 198 1.61 -27.64 6.52
C ALA A 198 0.21 -28.12 6.16
N PHE A 199 0.01 -28.51 4.90
CA PHE A 199 -1.24 -29.06 4.40
C PHE A 199 -0.95 -30.09 3.29
N PRO A 200 -1.88 -31.04 3.03
CA PRO A 200 -1.76 -31.92 1.87
C PRO A 200 -1.65 -31.08 0.60
N THR A 201 -0.64 -31.35 -0.23
CA THR A 201 -0.41 -30.59 -1.46
C THR A 201 -1.61 -30.78 -2.40
N PRO A 202 -2.29 -29.69 -2.83
CA PRO A 202 -3.39 -29.80 -3.78
C PRO A 202 -2.98 -30.47 -5.10
N ALA A 203 -3.95 -31.07 -5.78
CA ALA A 203 -3.73 -31.78 -7.04
C ALA A 203 -2.96 -30.90 -8.06
N ASP A 204 -1.87 -31.46 -8.58
CA ASP A 204 -0.96 -30.85 -9.58
C ASP A 204 -0.30 -29.51 -9.17
N ASP A 205 -0.45 -29.04 -7.93
CA ASP A 205 0.19 -27.80 -7.51
C ASP A 205 1.69 -28.00 -7.24
N THR A 206 2.51 -27.52 -8.17
CA THR A 206 3.98 -27.57 -8.07
C THR A 206 4.59 -26.30 -7.47
N GLY A 207 3.79 -25.26 -7.24
CA GLY A 207 4.25 -23.93 -6.83
C GLY A 207 5.08 -23.18 -7.88
N LYS A 208 5.27 -23.75 -9.08
CA LYS A 208 6.08 -23.19 -10.15
C LYS A 208 5.24 -22.96 -11.42
N PRO A 209 5.60 -21.96 -12.25
CA PRO A 209 4.97 -21.80 -13.55
C PRO A 209 5.17 -23.05 -14.42
N LEU A 210 4.12 -23.41 -15.14
CA LEU A 210 4.16 -24.38 -16.24
C LEU A 210 5.03 -23.82 -17.37
N VAL A 211 5.77 -24.69 -18.04
CA VAL A 211 6.63 -24.34 -19.17
C VAL A 211 5.98 -24.85 -20.45
N PRO A 212 5.49 -23.97 -21.34
CA PRO A 212 4.99 -24.39 -22.64
C PRO A 212 6.07 -25.07 -23.48
N ARG A 213 5.69 -26.12 -24.21
CA ARG A 213 6.51 -26.76 -25.25
C ARG A 213 6.66 -25.86 -26.47
N SER A 214 5.57 -25.21 -26.89
CA SER A 214 5.58 -24.30 -28.03
C SER A 214 4.63 -23.12 -27.81
N VAL A 215 4.88 -22.04 -28.54
CA VAL A 215 4.11 -20.81 -28.50
C VAL A 215 3.82 -20.33 -29.93
N THR A 216 2.58 -19.94 -30.21
CA THR A 216 2.14 -19.39 -31.50
C THR A 216 1.24 -18.18 -31.25
N SER A 217 1.28 -17.15 -32.09
CA SER A 217 0.45 -15.94 -31.93
C SER A 217 -0.05 -15.41 -33.28
N ASN A 218 -1.07 -14.53 -33.28
CA ASN A 218 -1.34 -13.69 -34.45
C ASN A 218 -0.25 -12.62 -34.68
N LEU A 219 0.55 -12.31 -33.67
CA LEU A 219 1.70 -11.42 -33.74
C LEU A 219 3.01 -12.21 -33.52
N ASN A 220 3.31 -13.14 -34.41
CA ASN A 220 4.48 -14.05 -34.31
C ASN A 220 5.86 -13.36 -34.32
N HIS A 221 5.93 -12.08 -34.68
CA HIS A 221 7.17 -11.31 -34.66
C HIS A 221 7.58 -10.87 -33.24
N LEU A 222 6.66 -10.94 -32.27
CA LEU A 222 6.90 -10.57 -30.88
C LEU A 222 7.50 -11.74 -30.08
N PRO A 223 8.32 -11.47 -29.05
CA PRO A 223 9.04 -12.50 -28.28
C PRO A 223 8.16 -13.21 -27.24
N TRP A 224 7.03 -13.79 -27.67
CA TRP A 224 6.06 -14.44 -26.76
C TRP A 224 6.65 -15.56 -25.91
N ALA A 225 7.54 -16.37 -26.48
CA ALA A 225 8.20 -17.46 -25.77
C ALA A 225 9.06 -16.97 -24.59
N GLU A 226 9.59 -15.74 -24.66
CA GLU A 226 10.41 -15.18 -23.60
C GLU A 226 9.55 -14.73 -22.42
N ILE A 227 8.41 -14.06 -22.69
CA ILE A 227 7.53 -13.56 -21.63
C ILE A 227 6.64 -14.66 -21.02
N LEU A 228 6.36 -15.74 -21.74
CA LEU A 228 5.68 -16.95 -21.22
C LEU A 228 6.66 -17.92 -20.55
N GLY A 229 7.96 -17.72 -20.74
CA GLY A 229 9.02 -18.47 -20.11
C GLY A 229 9.41 -17.91 -18.73
N ASN A 230 10.41 -18.54 -18.12
CA ASN A 230 10.97 -18.08 -16.83
C ASN A 230 12.06 -17.00 -17.00
N ASN A 231 12.27 -16.50 -18.22
CA ASN A 231 13.32 -15.53 -18.51
C ASN A 231 12.80 -14.10 -18.27
N GLY A 232 13.34 -13.44 -17.24
CA GLY A 232 13.07 -12.01 -17.03
C GLY A 232 13.83 -11.14 -18.03
N GLY A 233 13.30 -9.94 -18.31
CA GLY A 233 14.05 -8.85 -18.96
C GLY A 233 13.50 -8.38 -20.30
N VAL A 234 12.68 -9.19 -20.97
CA VAL A 234 12.00 -8.80 -22.22
C VAL A 234 10.59 -8.29 -21.94
N LYS A 235 10.15 -7.33 -22.75
CA LYS A 235 8.80 -6.76 -22.70
C LYS A 235 8.20 -6.78 -24.10
N ILE A 236 6.89 -6.93 -24.15
CA ILE A 236 6.10 -6.83 -25.37
C ILE A 236 5.24 -5.57 -25.29
N ASP A 237 5.35 -4.72 -26.31
CA ASP A 237 4.49 -3.58 -26.53
C ASP A 237 3.31 -3.98 -27.44
N LEU A 238 2.08 -3.77 -26.98
CA LEU A 238 0.87 -4.01 -27.76
C LEU A 238 0.17 -2.67 -28.02
N LYS A 239 -0.25 -2.46 -29.27
CA LYS A 239 -0.98 -1.25 -29.67
C LYS A 239 -2.45 -1.32 -29.26
N GLY A 240 -2.97 -0.19 -28.79
CA GLY A 240 -4.37 -0.06 -28.39
C GLY A 240 -5.31 -0.02 -29.60
N GLY A 241 -6.44 -0.74 -29.51
CA GLY A 241 -7.53 -0.62 -30.48
C GLY A 241 -7.32 -1.32 -31.83
N GLU A 242 -6.27 -2.12 -31.99
CA GLU A 242 -5.96 -2.85 -33.24
C GLU A 242 -6.58 -4.27 -33.30
N GLY A 243 -7.56 -4.55 -32.43
CA GLY A 243 -8.25 -5.85 -32.35
C GLY A 243 -7.61 -6.82 -31.33
N PRO A 244 -8.18 -8.02 -31.17
CA PRO A 244 -7.70 -8.97 -30.18
C PRO A 244 -6.31 -9.52 -30.55
N VAL A 245 -5.38 -9.45 -29.61
CA VAL A 245 -4.08 -10.12 -29.69
C VAL A 245 -4.18 -11.45 -28.98
N TRP A 246 -3.79 -12.55 -29.62
CA TRP A 246 -3.82 -13.86 -28.97
C TRP A 246 -2.48 -14.56 -29.02
N VAL A 247 -2.23 -15.37 -27.99
CA VAL A 247 -1.10 -16.29 -27.92
C VAL A 247 -1.61 -17.66 -27.48
N GLU A 248 -1.21 -18.68 -28.22
CA GLU A 248 -1.47 -20.08 -27.96
C GLU A 248 -0.22 -20.75 -27.40
N VAL A 249 -0.42 -21.55 -26.36
CA VAL A 249 0.60 -22.38 -25.74
C VAL A 249 0.25 -23.83 -25.92
N SER A 250 1.25 -24.69 -26.14
CA SER A 250 1.09 -26.14 -26.14
C SER A 250 1.93 -26.80 -25.05
N PHE A 251 1.47 -27.93 -24.52
CA PHE A 251 2.16 -28.74 -23.53
C PHE A 251 2.43 -30.14 -24.10
N ASP A 252 3.42 -30.85 -23.54
CA ASP A 252 3.79 -32.20 -23.98
C ASP A 252 2.73 -33.27 -23.68
N SER A 253 1.87 -33.00 -22.71
CA SER A 253 0.78 -33.87 -22.30
C SER A 253 -0.42 -33.05 -21.86
N GLU A 254 -1.56 -33.72 -21.69
CA GLU A 254 -2.76 -33.08 -21.15
C GLU A 254 -2.43 -32.43 -19.80
N THR A 255 -2.70 -31.13 -19.71
CA THR A 255 -2.34 -30.30 -18.57
C THR A 255 -3.58 -29.57 -18.11
N THR A 256 -3.77 -29.43 -16.80
CA THR A 256 -4.88 -28.64 -16.22
C THR A 256 -4.36 -27.26 -15.82
N LEU A 257 -4.79 -26.21 -16.53
CA LEU A 257 -4.49 -24.82 -16.20
C LEU A 257 -5.53 -24.28 -15.21
N ARG A 258 -5.08 -23.84 -14.02
CA ARG A 258 -5.97 -23.32 -12.96
C ARG A 258 -5.76 -21.85 -12.66
N THR A 259 -4.60 -21.29 -13.00
CA THR A 259 -4.33 -19.86 -12.79
C THR A 259 -3.42 -19.31 -13.88
N VAL A 260 -3.76 -18.12 -14.37
CA VAL A 260 -2.89 -17.31 -15.23
C VAL A 260 -2.55 -16.01 -14.52
N GLU A 261 -1.27 -15.74 -14.35
CA GLU A 261 -0.75 -14.58 -13.63
C GLU A 261 -0.16 -13.58 -14.63
N PHE A 262 -0.60 -12.34 -14.51
CA PHE A 262 -0.10 -11.20 -15.28
C PHE A 262 0.74 -10.27 -14.39
N PRO A 263 1.52 -9.35 -14.99
CA PRO A 263 2.24 -8.31 -14.26
C PRO A 263 1.30 -7.41 -13.44
N PRO A 264 1.84 -6.48 -12.64
CA PRO A 264 1.00 -5.48 -11.98
C PRO A 264 0.13 -4.72 -12.97
N VAL A 265 -1.13 -4.45 -12.63
CA VAL A 265 -2.07 -3.79 -13.55
C VAL A 265 -1.52 -2.45 -14.00
N ARG A 266 -0.85 -1.71 -13.11
CA ARG A 266 -0.10 -0.48 -13.43
C ARG A 266 0.85 -0.64 -14.62
N SER A 267 1.53 -1.78 -14.79
CA SER A 267 2.55 -1.92 -15.83
C SER A 267 1.97 -2.02 -17.24
N PHE A 268 0.70 -2.39 -17.36
CA PHE A 268 -0.04 -2.44 -18.62
C PHE A 268 -1.27 -1.52 -18.60
N ASN A 269 -1.23 -0.50 -17.76
CA ASN A 269 -2.16 0.61 -17.75
C ASN A 269 -1.45 1.87 -18.30
N HIS A 270 -2.20 2.95 -18.47
CA HIS A 270 -1.75 4.22 -19.01
C HIS A 270 -1.75 5.33 -17.95
N SER A 271 -0.90 6.33 -18.16
CA SER A 271 -0.69 7.43 -17.20
C SER A 271 -1.99 8.14 -16.85
N TRP A 272 -2.12 8.50 -15.57
CA TRP A 272 -3.26 9.26 -15.03
C TRP A 272 -4.64 8.60 -15.18
N CYS A 273 -4.69 7.29 -15.41
CA CYS A 273 -5.93 6.54 -15.47
C CYS A 273 -5.94 5.36 -14.50
N TYR A 274 -7.09 5.18 -13.85
CA TYR A 274 -7.33 4.04 -12.95
C TYR A 274 -7.91 2.83 -13.69
N GLU A 275 -8.53 3.04 -14.86
CA GLU A 275 -9.14 1.98 -15.66
C GLU A 275 -8.16 1.49 -16.74
N PRO A 276 -7.71 0.23 -16.70
CA PRO A 276 -6.78 -0.26 -17.72
C PRO A 276 -7.45 -0.44 -19.10
N ASP A 277 -8.79 -0.62 -19.16
CA ASP A 277 -9.50 -0.98 -20.40
C ASP A 277 -8.84 -2.17 -21.13
N VAL A 278 -8.49 -3.20 -20.35
CA VAL A 278 -7.96 -4.48 -20.82
C VAL A 278 -8.92 -5.60 -20.44
N THR A 279 -9.34 -6.39 -21.42
CA THR A 279 -10.09 -7.63 -21.23
C THR A 279 -9.19 -8.81 -21.60
N VAL A 280 -9.24 -9.87 -20.80
CA VAL A 280 -8.52 -11.11 -21.03
C VAL A 280 -9.50 -12.27 -21.10
N THR A 281 -9.38 -13.06 -22.15
CA THR A 281 -10.14 -14.31 -22.35
C THR A 281 -9.15 -15.46 -22.46
N ILE A 282 -9.42 -16.56 -21.76
CA ILE A 282 -8.58 -17.75 -21.73
C ILE A 282 -9.44 -18.94 -22.15
N GLN A 283 -8.98 -19.66 -23.16
CA GLN A 283 -9.70 -20.80 -23.73
C GLN A 283 -8.83 -22.06 -23.70
N ALA A 284 -9.44 -23.21 -23.41
CA ALA A 284 -8.84 -24.50 -23.66
C ALA A 284 -9.16 -24.92 -25.11
N LEU A 285 -8.16 -25.32 -25.89
CA LEU A 285 -8.35 -25.67 -27.30
C LEU A 285 -8.48 -27.18 -27.45
N LEU A 286 -9.73 -27.66 -27.53
CA LEU A 286 -10.07 -29.06 -27.69
C LEU A 286 -10.47 -29.36 -29.15
N PRO A 287 -10.42 -30.63 -29.59
CA PRO A 287 -10.95 -31.01 -30.89
C PRO A 287 -12.45 -30.67 -30.98
N GLY A 288 -12.81 -29.71 -31.83
CA GLY A 288 -14.20 -29.32 -32.10
C GLY A 288 -14.85 -28.40 -31.05
N SER A 289 -14.11 -27.95 -30.02
CA SER A 289 -14.62 -26.95 -29.06
C SER A 289 -13.49 -26.12 -28.46
N GLU A 290 -13.75 -24.86 -28.13
CA GLU A 290 -12.79 -23.97 -27.48
C GLU A 290 -13.42 -23.34 -26.22
N PRO A 291 -13.78 -24.15 -25.21
CA PRO A 291 -14.45 -23.65 -24.01
C PRO A 291 -13.61 -22.56 -23.34
N GLU A 292 -14.28 -21.47 -22.97
CA GLU A 292 -13.71 -20.43 -22.15
C GLU A 292 -13.51 -20.96 -20.72
N VAL A 293 -12.28 -20.88 -20.24
CA VAL A 293 -11.93 -21.25 -18.86
C VAL A 293 -11.82 -20.01 -17.96
N ALA A 294 -11.63 -18.82 -18.53
CA ALA A 294 -11.75 -17.56 -17.82
C ALA A 294 -12.02 -16.40 -18.77
N HIS A 295 -12.82 -15.43 -18.31
CA HIS A 295 -12.96 -14.11 -18.90
C HIS A 295 -12.97 -13.05 -17.81
N ILE A 296 -12.20 -11.99 -18.01
CA ILE A 296 -11.99 -10.94 -17.01
C ILE A 296 -11.72 -9.60 -17.68
N ARG A 297 -12.46 -8.56 -17.26
CA ARG A 297 -12.02 -7.17 -17.42
C ARG A 297 -11.08 -6.86 -16.27
N MET A 298 -9.84 -6.48 -16.58
CA MET A 298 -8.82 -6.18 -15.59
C MET A 298 -9.33 -5.09 -14.62
N PRO A 299 -9.15 -5.27 -13.30
CA PRO A 299 -9.70 -4.35 -12.30
C PRO A 299 -9.06 -2.97 -12.40
N GLN A 300 -9.76 -1.96 -11.88
CA GLN A 300 -9.14 -0.66 -11.68
C GLN A 300 -7.98 -0.79 -10.68
N SER A 301 -6.89 -0.07 -10.93
CA SER A 301 -5.70 -0.04 -10.08
C SER A 301 -5.16 1.38 -9.98
N ASN A 302 -4.30 1.65 -9.00
CA ASN A 302 -3.67 2.96 -8.85
C ASN A 302 -2.18 2.90 -9.27
N TRP A 303 -1.55 4.07 -9.26
CA TRP A 303 -0.13 4.21 -9.58
C TRP A 303 0.82 3.51 -8.59
N GLN A 304 0.32 2.98 -7.47
CA GLN A 304 1.08 2.20 -6.49
C GLN A 304 0.91 0.68 -6.66
N ASP A 305 0.15 0.21 -7.65
CA ASP A 305 0.03 -1.23 -7.92
C ASP A 305 1.38 -1.81 -8.39
N ASN A 306 1.91 -2.72 -7.57
CA ASN A 306 3.21 -3.34 -7.76
C ASN A 306 3.19 -4.87 -7.53
N LYS A 307 2.01 -5.48 -7.48
CA LYS A 307 1.84 -6.93 -7.28
C LYS A 307 1.37 -7.57 -8.56
N PRO A 308 1.67 -8.85 -8.84
CA PRO A 308 1.02 -9.55 -9.93
C PRO A 308 -0.51 -9.55 -9.78
N ILE A 309 -1.22 -9.88 -10.86
CA ILE A 309 -2.65 -10.21 -10.80
C ILE A 309 -2.86 -11.65 -11.23
N SER A 310 -3.41 -12.46 -10.33
CA SER A 310 -3.79 -13.84 -10.61
C SER A 310 -5.23 -13.90 -11.15
N VAL A 311 -5.41 -14.57 -12.29
CA VAL A 311 -6.71 -14.87 -12.90
C VAL A 311 -7.01 -16.34 -12.71
N ALA A 312 -8.07 -16.65 -11.97
CA ALA A 312 -8.50 -18.04 -11.74
C ALA A 312 -9.24 -18.61 -12.97
N CYS A 313 -8.96 -19.87 -13.31
CA CYS A 313 -9.52 -20.57 -14.48
C CYS A 313 -10.35 -21.80 -14.07
N ALA A 314 -11.43 -22.08 -14.79
CA ALA A 314 -12.18 -23.34 -14.68
C ALA A 314 -11.34 -24.52 -15.20
N GLU A 315 -11.52 -25.70 -14.61
CA GLU A 315 -10.79 -26.89 -14.99
C GLU A 315 -11.29 -27.48 -16.32
N VAL A 316 -10.52 -27.26 -17.38
CA VAL A 316 -10.65 -28.02 -18.63
C VAL A 316 -9.25 -28.52 -19.01
N PRO A 317 -8.91 -29.79 -18.73
CA PRO A 317 -7.64 -30.37 -19.14
C PRO A 317 -7.48 -30.29 -20.66
N ALA A 318 -6.35 -29.76 -21.12
CA ALA A 318 -6.05 -29.65 -22.54
C ALA A 318 -4.54 -29.68 -22.79
N GLN A 319 -4.15 -30.03 -24.01
CA GLN A 319 -2.76 -29.87 -24.46
C GLN A 319 -2.47 -28.46 -24.94
N LYS A 320 -3.50 -27.65 -25.23
CA LYS A 320 -3.37 -26.31 -25.79
C LYS A 320 -4.33 -25.34 -25.14
N TYR A 321 -3.84 -24.13 -24.89
CA TYR A 321 -4.64 -23.02 -24.39
C TYR A 321 -4.36 -21.77 -25.21
N ARG A 322 -5.38 -20.91 -25.37
CA ARG A 322 -5.25 -19.57 -25.96
C ARG A 322 -5.49 -18.52 -24.89
N VAL A 323 -4.60 -17.54 -24.79
CA VAL A 323 -4.80 -16.30 -24.04
C VAL A 323 -5.03 -15.19 -25.06
N THR A 324 -6.19 -14.58 -25.01
CA THR A 324 -6.60 -13.46 -25.87
C THR A 324 -6.68 -12.19 -25.03
N LEU A 325 -6.06 -11.13 -25.53
CA LEU A 325 -5.96 -9.80 -24.93
C LEU A 325 -6.70 -8.81 -25.82
N GLU A 326 -7.60 -8.05 -25.22
CA GLU A 326 -8.27 -6.93 -25.87
C GLU A 326 -7.94 -5.67 -25.07
N ASN A 327 -7.12 -4.79 -25.64
CA ASN A 327 -6.67 -3.56 -25.00
C ASN A 327 -7.09 -2.34 -25.82
N ARG A 328 -7.69 -1.35 -25.14
CA ARG A 328 -8.08 -0.08 -25.76
C ARG A 328 -6.89 0.88 -25.95
N HIS A 329 -5.92 0.80 -25.05
CA HIS A 329 -4.75 1.66 -25.01
C HIS A 329 -3.48 0.85 -25.22
N ASP A 330 -2.39 1.52 -25.62
CA ASP A 330 -1.07 0.89 -25.67
C ASP A 330 -0.73 0.29 -24.30
N MET A 331 -0.24 -0.95 -24.29
CA MET A 331 0.09 -1.67 -23.06
C MET A 331 1.43 -2.39 -23.17
N VAL A 332 2.08 -2.60 -22.03
CA VAL A 332 3.38 -3.29 -21.96
C VAL A 332 3.28 -4.53 -21.08
N LEU A 333 3.58 -5.69 -21.64
CA LEU A 333 3.58 -6.96 -20.92
C LEU A 333 5.00 -7.47 -20.70
N ALA A 334 5.36 -7.71 -19.44
CA ALA A 334 6.67 -8.23 -19.06
C ALA A 334 6.70 -9.76 -18.87
N TYR A 335 5.56 -10.38 -18.54
CA TYR A 335 5.42 -11.83 -18.42
C TYR A 335 3.95 -12.25 -18.51
N ILE A 336 3.70 -13.53 -18.78
CA ILE A 336 2.44 -14.23 -18.52
C ILE A 336 2.84 -15.58 -17.92
N ARG A 337 2.39 -15.90 -16.71
CA ARG A 337 2.73 -17.17 -16.06
C ARG A 337 1.52 -18.06 -15.94
N LEU A 338 1.69 -19.32 -16.28
CA LEU A 338 0.65 -20.34 -16.29
C LEU A 338 0.87 -21.27 -15.11
N PHE A 339 -0.15 -21.60 -14.33
CA PHE A 339 -0.02 -22.47 -13.17
C PHE A 339 -1.08 -23.57 -13.18
N SER A 340 -0.66 -24.77 -12.82
CA SER A 340 -1.56 -25.88 -12.51
C SER A 340 -2.16 -25.78 -11.10
N GLY A 341 -1.56 -25.03 -10.18
CA GLY A 341 -2.12 -24.79 -8.85
C GLY A 341 -3.27 -23.78 -8.89
N ALA A 342 -4.33 -24.04 -8.13
CA ALA A 342 -5.46 -23.11 -7.99
C ALA A 342 -5.10 -21.92 -7.09
N ARG A 343 -5.57 -20.72 -7.46
CA ARG A 343 -5.53 -19.51 -6.63
C ARG A 343 -6.86 -18.77 -6.74
N LEU A 344 -7.16 -17.98 -5.72
CA LEU A 344 -8.28 -17.05 -5.77
C LEU A 344 -8.01 -15.96 -6.80
N ASP A 345 -9.08 -15.50 -7.44
CA ASP A 345 -9.02 -14.43 -8.43
C ASP A 345 -8.62 -13.10 -7.76
N ASN A 346 -7.59 -12.43 -8.28
CA ASN A 346 -7.06 -11.18 -7.73
C ASN A 346 -6.83 -11.25 -6.21
N TRP A 347 -6.36 -12.40 -5.73
CA TRP A 347 -6.16 -12.67 -4.31
C TRP A 347 -5.16 -11.69 -3.68
N GLU A 348 -4.23 -11.14 -4.46
CA GLU A 348 -3.25 -10.17 -4.00
C GLU A 348 -3.96 -8.93 -3.42
N SER A 349 -5.02 -8.45 -4.08
CA SER A 349 -5.86 -7.36 -3.57
C SER A 349 -6.72 -7.80 -2.39
N GLN A 350 -7.31 -9.00 -2.46
CA GLN A 350 -8.15 -9.53 -1.37
C GLN A 350 -7.36 -9.71 -0.07
N ALA A 351 -6.08 -10.06 -0.16
CA ALA A 351 -5.17 -10.20 0.96
C ALA A 351 -4.55 -8.86 1.42
N GLY A 352 -4.95 -7.73 0.81
CA GLY A 352 -4.51 -6.38 1.21
C GLY A 352 -3.10 -6.01 0.75
N TRP A 353 -2.48 -6.78 -0.14
CA TRP A 353 -1.13 -6.49 -0.66
C TRP A 353 -1.09 -5.35 -1.66
N VAL A 354 -2.22 -5.04 -2.28
CA VAL A 354 -2.35 -3.99 -3.28
C VAL A 354 -3.78 -3.49 -3.32
N LEU A 355 -3.98 -2.23 -3.70
CA LEU A 355 -5.31 -1.67 -3.85
C LEU A 355 -5.80 -1.79 -5.30
N ARG A 356 -6.84 -2.60 -5.50
CA ARG A 356 -7.57 -2.73 -6.78
C ARG A 356 -9.07 -2.73 -6.53
N SER A 357 -9.86 -2.42 -7.56
CA SER A 357 -11.31 -2.64 -7.48
C SER A 357 -11.64 -4.11 -7.20
N LEU A 358 -12.69 -4.35 -6.42
CA LEU A 358 -13.15 -5.70 -6.14
C LEU A 358 -13.62 -6.39 -7.42
N LEU A 359 -13.13 -7.61 -7.66
CA LEU A 359 -13.68 -8.47 -8.69
C LEU A 359 -14.84 -9.27 -8.09
N ARG A 360 -16.03 -9.10 -8.65
CA ARG A 360 -17.23 -9.82 -8.25
C ARG A 360 -17.67 -10.72 -9.41
N ARG A 361 -16.96 -11.84 -9.57
CA ARG A 361 -17.34 -12.89 -10.52
C ARG A 361 -17.50 -14.24 -9.79
N PRO A 362 -18.31 -15.17 -10.31
CA PRO A 362 -18.41 -16.51 -9.74
C PRO A 362 -17.03 -17.18 -9.65
N TYR A 363 -16.83 -18.01 -8.64
CA TYR A 363 -15.64 -18.85 -8.58
C TYR A 363 -15.64 -19.80 -9.78
N PRO A 364 -14.48 -20.05 -10.41
CA PRO A 364 -14.38 -21.04 -11.47
C PRO A 364 -14.71 -22.44 -10.93
N GLU A 365 -15.32 -23.26 -11.78
CA GLU A 365 -15.53 -24.67 -11.45
C GLU A 365 -14.18 -25.41 -11.46
N GLN A 366 -13.79 -25.93 -10.30
CA GLN A 366 -12.55 -26.66 -10.10
C GLN A 366 -12.79 -27.85 -9.17
N SER A 367 -12.03 -28.93 -9.35
CA SER A 367 -12.05 -30.10 -8.48
C SER A 367 -11.82 -29.70 -7.01
N PRO A 368 -12.56 -30.27 -6.05
CA PRO A 368 -12.28 -30.08 -4.63
C PRO A 368 -10.85 -30.46 -4.23
N GLN A 369 -10.18 -31.34 -4.99
CA GLN A 369 -8.79 -31.74 -4.75
C GLN A 369 -7.77 -30.63 -5.10
N ALA A 370 -8.18 -29.61 -5.84
CA ALA A 370 -7.37 -28.43 -6.11
C ALA A 370 -7.38 -27.41 -4.96
N TRP A 371 -8.21 -27.65 -3.93
CA TRP A 371 -8.38 -26.75 -2.78
C TRP A 371 -7.85 -27.38 -1.49
N ILE A 372 -7.40 -26.52 -0.59
CA ILE A 372 -6.98 -26.93 0.75
C ILE A 372 -8.23 -27.01 1.62
N ASN A 373 -8.44 -28.16 2.26
CA ASN A 373 -9.42 -28.28 3.34
C ASN A 373 -8.81 -27.71 4.64
N PRO A 374 -9.41 -26.67 5.25
CA PRO A 374 -8.87 -26.05 6.46
C PRO A 374 -8.67 -27.03 7.63
N ALA A 375 -9.47 -28.10 7.70
CA ALA A 375 -9.36 -29.12 8.74
C ALA A 375 -8.07 -29.95 8.65
N ASP A 376 -7.44 -30.00 7.47
CA ASP A 376 -6.22 -30.76 7.22
C ASP A 376 -4.94 -29.95 7.43
N VAL A 377 -5.08 -28.64 7.70
CA VAL A 377 -3.95 -27.75 8.00
C VAL A 377 -3.36 -28.09 9.37
N ARG A 378 -2.04 -28.26 9.41
CA ARG A 378 -1.25 -28.51 10.62
C ARG A 378 -0.42 -27.28 10.95
N ILE A 379 -0.46 -26.85 12.21
CA ILE A 379 0.46 -25.82 12.73
C ILE A 379 1.67 -26.56 13.29
N LEU A 380 2.84 -26.31 12.71
CA LEU A 380 4.11 -26.98 13.00
C LEU A 380 5.11 -26.10 13.74
N SER A 381 4.67 -24.96 14.30
CA SER A 381 5.56 -24.00 14.95
C SER A 381 6.26 -24.55 16.22
N LYS A 382 5.80 -25.67 16.79
CA LYS A 382 6.47 -26.32 17.94
C LYS A 382 7.51 -27.34 17.52
N GLU A 383 7.44 -27.76 16.27
CA GLU A 383 8.29 -28.74 15.60
C GLU A 383 9.48 -28.06 14.91
N THR A 384 9.57 -26.72 14.99
CA THR A 384 10.68 -25.92 14.48
C THR A 384 11.50 -25.30 15.60
N ASP A 385 12.82 -25.18 15.39
CA ASP A 385 13.76 -24.60 16.37
C ASP A 385 13.90 -23.07 16.29
N GLY A 386 12.96 -22.38 15.62
CA GLY A 386 13.01 -20.95 15.31
C GLY A 386 14.06 -20.53 14.27
N LYS A 387 15.05 -21.38 13.96
CA LYS A 387 15.99 -21.19 12.84
C LYS A 387 15.47 -21.81 11.54
N GLY A 388 14.34 -22.50 11.61
CA GLY A 388 13.68 -23.15 10.49
C GLY A 388 14.05 -24.63 10.35
N ASN A 389 14.80 -25.22 11.28
CA ASN A 389 15.00 -26.66 11.27
C ASN A 389 13.73 -27.34 11.77
N LEU A 390 13.07 -28.06 10.87
CA LEU A 390 11.84 -28.80 11.10
C LEU A 390 12.19 -30.28 11.28
N GLU A 391 11.72 -30.86 12.39
CA GLU A 391 11.69 -32.32 12.60
C GLU A 391 10.24 -32.79 12.73
N TRP A 392 9.72 -33.45 11.69
CA TRP A 392 8.30 -33.79 11.63
C TRP A 392 8.06 -35.17 11.02
N LYS A 393 7.29 -36.01 11.70
CA LYS A 393 6.79 -37.28 11.15
C LYS A 393 5.60 -37.00 10.25
N VAL A 394 5.87 -36.87 8.96
CA VAL A 394 4.90 -36.43 7.95
C VAL A 394 3.87 -37.55 7.71
N PRO A 395 2.56 -37.27 7.79
CA PRO A 395 1.54 -38.23 7.39
C PRO A 395 1.73 -38.68 5.94
N GLU A 396 1.15 -39.82 5.56
CA GLU A 396 1.20 -40.31 4.17
C GLU A 396 0.72 -39.26 3.15
N GLY A 397 1.24 -39.34 1.92
CA GLY A 397 0.91 -38.43 0.81
C GLY A 397 1.94 -37.33 0.56
N LYS A 398 1.58 -36.36 -0.29
CA LYS A 398 2.42 -35.18 -0.57
C LYS A 398 1.96 -34.01 0.30
N TRP A 399 2.90 -33.29 0.89
CA TRP A 399 2.61 -32.18 1.78
C TRP A 399 3.39 -30.94 1.38
N THR A 400 2.74 -29.79 1.50
CA THR A 400 3.36 -28.49 1.34
C THR A 400 3.49 -27.84 2.70
N VAL A 401 4.71 -27.41 3.02
CA VAL A 401 5.06 -26.67 4.24
C VAL A 401 5.30 -25.21 3.87
N LEU A 402 4.60 -24.30 4.54
CA LEU A 402 4.84 -22.87 4.46
C LEU A 402 5.47 -22.38 5.75
N ARG A 403 6.65 -21.75 5.64
CA ARG A 403 7.22 -20.96 6.73
C ARG A 403 6.77 -19.52 6.52
N VAL A 404 5.95 -19.00 7.43
CA VAL A 404 5.34 -17.68 7.33
C VAL A 404 5.94 -16.77 8.39
N GLY A 405 6.32 -15.57 7.97
CA GLY A 405 6.77 -14.50 8.86
C GLY A 405 6.29 -13.14 8.37
N HIS A 406 6.89 -12.08 8.89
CA HIS A 406 6.67 -10.74 8.41
C HIS A 406 7.95 -9.90 8.46
N VAL A 407 8.00 -8.88 7.61
CA VAL A 407 9.16 -7.98 7.45
C VAL A 407 8.71 -6.53 7.35
N ASN A 408 9.61 -5.61 7.67
CA ASN A 408 9.49 -4.20 7.34
C ASN A 408 9.33 -4.06 5.81
N THR A 409 8.31 -3.32 5.36
CA THR A 409 8.02 -3.13 3.93
C THR A 409 9.14 -2.40 3.19
N GLY A 410 9.95 -1.60 3.91
CA GLY A 410 10.99 -0.75 3.35
C GLY A 410 10.45 0.57 2.78
N LYS A 411 9.18 0.90 3.07
CA LYS A 411 8.60 2.19 2.67
C LYS A 411 9.11 3.31 3.56
N LYS A 412 9.33 4.46 2.96
CA LYS A 412 9.88 5.65 3.60
C LYS A 412 9.05 6.87 3.24
N ASN A 413 9.11 7.89 4.09
CA ASN A 413 8.55 9.20 3.76
C ASN A 413 9.28 9.82 2.57
N GLY A 414 8.57 10.66 1.81
CA GLY A 414 9.10 11.32 0.63
C GLY A 414 8.27 12.52 0.19
N PRO A 415 8.83 13.38 -0.67
CA PRO A 415 10.25 13.55 -0.97
C PRO A 415 10.92 14.33 0.18
N ALA A 416 11.65 13.65 1.04
CA ALA A 416 12.37 14.23 2.16
C ALA A 416 13.88 14.27 1.87
N PRO A 417 14.65 15.18 2.51
CA PRO A 417 16.11 15.13 2.42
C PRO A 417 16.66 13.87 3.10
N PRO A 418 17.86 13.41 2.74
CA PRO A 418 18.43 12.16 3.26
C PRO A 418 18.45 12.05 4.78
N GLU A 419 18.81 13.13 5.49
CA GLU A 419 18.88 13.17 6.96
C GLU A 419 17.51 13.05 7.64
N ALA A 420 16.42 13.34 6.93
CA ALA A 420 15.05 13.32 7.45
C ALA A 420 14.20 12.21 6.80
N THR A 421 14.84 11.33 6.03
CA THR A 421 14.20 10.19 5.37
C THR A 421 14.38 8.93 6.22
N GLY A 422 13.27 8.28 6.57
CA GLY A 422 13.30 7.01 7.28
C GLY A 422 12.02 6.22 7.09
N TRP A 423 11.86 5.12 7.83
CA TRP A 423 10.77 4.18 7.58
C TRP A 423 9.41 4.80 7.88
N GLU A 424 8.41 4.41 7.10
CA GLU A 424 7.01 4.68 7.36
C GLU A 424 6.54 3.89 8.58
N CYS A 425 5.88 4.57 9.52
CA CYS A 425 5.41 3.93 10.73
C CYS A 425 4.32 2.88 10.46
N ASN A 426 4.19 1.91 11.36
CA ASN A 426 3.14 0.90 11.32
C ASN A 426 1.78 1.56 11.53
N LYS A 427 0.93 1.54 10.49
CA LYS A 427 -0.41 2.15 10.48
C LYS A 427 -1.48 1.26 11.13
N LEU A 428 -1.15 0.01 11.45
CA LEU A 428 -2.06 -0.96 12.06
C LEU A 428 -1.82 -1.15 13.56
N SER A 429 -0.88 -0.42 14.15
CA SER A 429 -0.57 -0.48 15.58
C SER A 429 -0.46 0.94 16.17
N PRO A 430 -1.06 1.21 17.36
CA PRO A 430 -0.91 2.49 18.05
C PRO A 430 0.55 2.88 18.29
N GLU A 431 1.40 1.91 18.62
CA GLU A 431 2.82 2.13 18.91
C GLU A 431 3.56 2.76 17.71
N GLY A 432 3.21 2.37 16.48
CA GLY A 432 3.74 2.99 15.27
C GLY A 432 3.32 4.46 15.14
N ALA A 433 2.04 4.77 15.38
CA ALA A 433 1.53 6.14 15.32
C ALA A 433 2.12 7.03 16.44
N GLU A 434 2.25 6.49 17.66
CA GLU A 434 2.84 7.17 18.81
C GLU A 434 4.33 7.47 18.60
N ALA A 435 5.11 6.49 18.11
CA ALA A 435 6.52 6.69 17.79
C ALA A 435 6.70 7.77 16.70
N HIS A 436 5.83 7.79 15.69
CA HIS A 436 5.84 8.82 14.65
C HIS A 436 5.54 10.21 15.20
N PHE A 437 4.45 10.33 15.97
CA PHE A 437 4.06 11.60 16.56
C PHE A 437 5.16 12.14 17.49
N ALA A 438 5.67 11.30 18.40
CA ALA A 438 6.72 11.68 19.34
C ALA A 438 8.01 12.13 18.63
N GLY A 439 8.38 11.49 17.52
CA GLY A 439 9.60 11.80 16.78
C GLY A 439 9.58 13.11 15.99
N TYR A 440 8.39 13.68 15.71
CA TYR A 440 8.26 14.89 14.88
C TYR A 440 7.35 15.96 15.49
N ILE A 441 6.03 15.90 15.26
CA ILE A 441 5.09 16.93 15.72
C ILE A 441 5.06 17.03 17.25
N GLY A 442 5.11 15.90 17.95
CA GLY A 442 5.18 15.85 19.41
C GLY A 442 6.46 16.48 19.94
N ARG A 443 7.62 16.22 19.31
CA ARG A 443 8.89 16.89 19.66
C ARG A 443 8.80 18.41 19.47
N LEU A 444 8.19 18.88 18.38
CA LEU A 444 8.08 20.31 18.08
C LEU A 444 7.12 21.02 19.04
N THR A 445 6.09 20.35 19.53
CA THR A 445 5.03 20.96 20.36
C THR A 445 5.19 20.72 21.87
N ALA A 446 6.12 19.86 22.29
CA ALA A 446 6.48 19.66 23.69
C ALA A 446 7.06 20.93 24.34
N ASP A 447 7.11 20.96 25.67
CA ASP A 447 7.73 22.05 26.43
C ASP A 447 9.19 22.25 26.01
N GLY A 448 9.56 23.48 25.66
CA GLY A 448 10.87 23.83 25.10
C GLY A 448 11.04 23.51 23.61
N GLY A 449 10.00 22.98 22.94
CA GLY A 449 9.97 22.71 21.51
C GLY A 449 9.76 23.96 20.67
N ALA A 450 10.17 23.92 19.40
CA ALA A 450 10.11 25.08 18.48
C ALA A 450 8.70 25.68 18.30
N ALA A 451 7.65 24.86 18.47
CA ALA A 451 6.26 25.24 18.33
C ALA A 451 5.44 24.96 19.61
N GLU A 452 6.08 25.08 20.77
CA GLU A 452 5.44 24.99 22.10
C GLU A 452 4.33 26.04 22.33
N ASN A 453 3.63 25.96 23.46
CA ASN A 453 2.66 26.98 23.89
C ASN A 453 1.56 27.27 22.84
N ASN A 454 1.04 26.21 22.20
CA ASN A 454 0.02 26.29 21.14
C ASN A 454 0.41 27.18 19.95
N LEU A 455 1.72 27.29 19.66
CA LEU A 455 2.22 27.94 18.46
C LEU A 455 1.80 27.19 17.18
N LEU A 456 1.81 25.86 17.22
CA LEU A 456 1.22 25.01 16.18
C LEU A 456 -0.25 24.72 16.49
N GLN A 457 -1.14 24.96 15.53
CA GLN A 457 -2.59 24.90 15.73
C GLN A 457 -3.27 23.79 14.94
N GLY A 458 -2.49 23.02 14.17
CA GLY A 458 -2.98 21.91 13.39
C GLY A 458 -1.86 21.02 12.88
N MET A 459 -2.24 19.79 12.57
CA MET A 459 -1.42 18.83 11.85
C MET A 459 -2.15 18.44 10.57
N LEU A 460 -1.44 18.41 9.46
CA LEU A 460 -1.90 17.90 8.18
C LEU A 460 -1.35 16.50 7.96
N LEU A 461 -2.19 15.62 7.43
CA LEU A 461 -1.80 14.34 6.87
C LEU A 461 -2.19 14.39 5.39
N ASP A 462 -1.21 14.58 4.52
CA ASP A 462 -1.43 14.53 3.07
C ASP A 462 -1.84 13.13 2.57
N SER A 463 -2.07 13.03 1.25
CA SER A 463 -2.42 11.79 0.57
C SER A 463 -1.43 10.64 0.84
N TRP A 464 -1.97 9.42 0.86
CA TRP A 464 -1.21 8.24 1.26
C TRP A 464 -0.33 7.75 0.11
N GLU A 465 1.00 7.82 0.27
CA GLU A 465 1.97 7.44 -0.77
C GLU A 465 2.96 6.36 -0.33
N CYS A 466 2.58 5.48 0.61
CA CYS A 466 3.45 4.41 1.11
C CYS A 466 2.92 2.99 0.81
N GLU A 467 2.18 2.82 -0.28
CA GLU A 467 1.62 1.54 -0.72
C GLU A 467 0.68 0.90 0.32
N THR A 468 0.90 -0.35 0.71
CA THR A 468 0.03 -1.10 1.63
C THR A 468 0.85 -1.76 2.74
N GLN A 469 0.15 -2.26 3.75
CA GLN A 469 0.71 -3.16 4.74
C GLN A 469 -0.29 -4.28 5.03
N THR A 470 0.21 -5.49 5.30
CA THR A 470 -0.65 -6.68 5.48
C THR A 470 -0.55 -7.28 6.88
N TRP A 471 0.35 -6.79 7.72
CA TRP A 471 0.56 -7.36 9.04
C TRP A 471 0.89 -6.31 10.10
N THR A 472 0.64 -6.69 11.35
CA THR A 472 1.18 -6.08 12.57
C THR A 472 1.27 -7.15 13.65
N GLU A 473 2.16 -6.95 14.63
CA GLU A 473 2.18 -7.77 15.84
C GLU A 473 0.79 -7.74 16.52
N GLY A 474 0.32 -8.88 17.04
CA GLY A 474 -1.00 -9.00 17.65
C GLY A 474 -2.19 -9.01 16.68
N MET A 475 -1.97 -9.00 15.35
CA MET A 475 -3.04 -9.03 14.34
C MET A 475 -4.02 -10.19 14.52
N ASN A 476 -3.55 -11.37 14.93
CA ASN A 476 -4.39 -12.55 15.18
C ASN A 476 -5.41 -12.30 16.30
N LEU A 477 -5.00 -11.68 17.40
CA LEU A 477 -5.88 -11.34 18.52
C LEU A 477 -6.91 -10.29 18.10
N ARG A 478 -6.46 -9.27 17.37
CA ARG A 478 -7.33 -8.21 16.86
C ARG A 478 -8.33 -8.74 15.83
N PHE A 479 -7.91 -9.67 14.98
CA PHE A 479 -8.78 -10.31 14.01
C PHE A 479 -9.88 -11.12 14.72
N GLN A 480 -9.51 -11.96 15.70
CA GLN A 480 -10.45 -12.73 16.51
C GLN A 480 -11.47 -11.83 17.24
N GLU A 481 -11.01 -10.72 17.82
CA GLU A 481 -11.88 -9.75 18.49
C GLU A 481 -12.91 -9.14 17.53
N LEU A 482 -12.49 -8.80 16.31
CA LEU A 482 -13.31 -8.08 15.33
C LEU A 482 -14.16 -8.99 14.43
N ARG A 483 -13.86 -10.28 14.35
CA ARG A 483 -14.49 -11.21 13.39
C ARG A 483 -15.14 -12.45 14.04
N GLY A 484 -14.95 -12.65 15.33
CA GLY A 484 -15.30 -13.92 15.99
C GLY A 484 -14.32 -15.02 15.60
#